data_AF-A0A7W0UNJ3-F1
#
_entry.id   AF-A0A7W0UNJ3-F1
#
_cell.length_a   1.000
_cell.length_b   1.000
_cell.length_c   1.000
_cell.angle_alpha   90.00
_cell.angle_beta   90.00
_cell.angle_gamma   90.00
#
_symmetry.space_group_name_H-M   'P 1'
#
loop_
_entity.id
_entity.type
_entity.pdbx_description
1 polymer ?
#
loop_
_entity_poly.entity_id
_entity_poly.type
_entity_poly.pdbx_seq_one_letter_code
_entity_poly.pdbx_strand_id
1 'polypeptide(L)'
;MYDPLTSTYSFPCPLGNEAKVPLSAFRLLERLPGAAHPAVYRILFSCRCGHDHPGLVSHDELDWAPLGAGAQTTFRNLMTSQDDSLASELAELAAARIRAGEWPWSFFCFLEGRPRPITPSSFALIAPGDGTFGVAVRCPACSAVSVNLVTREHVDIPFWNDARVGVVGHVFHTDALRAIDVFRAELLSARFDERRLDLER
;
A
#
# COMPACT_ATOMS: atom_id res chain seq x y z
N MET A 1 1.80 -1.61 -16.97
CA MET A 1 3.18 -1.08 -16.83
C MET A 1 3.16 0.17 -15.99
N TYR A 2 4.09 0.29 -15.03
CA TYR A 2 4.22 1.43 -14.14
C TYR A 2 5.33 2.39 -14.60
N ASP A 3 5.08 3.70 -14.50
CA ASP A 3 6.01 4.78 -14.81
C ASP A 3 6.45 5.47 -13.50
N PRO A 4 7.71 5.27 -13.05
CA PRO A 4 8.19 5.80 -11.78
C PRO A 4 8.41 7.31 -11.76
N LEU A 5 8.50 7.97 -12.93
CA LEU A 5 8.69 9.42 -12.99
C LEU A 5 7.38 10.18 -12.76
N THR A 6 6.25 9.56 -13.11
CA THR A 6 4.92 10.16 -12.95
C THR A 6 4.09 9.50 -11.86
N SER A 7 4.59 8.42 -11.24
CA SER A 7 3.85 7.56 -10.31
C SER A 7 2.51 7.09 -10.86
N THR A 8 2.49 6.63 -12.11
CA THR A 8 1.25 6.18 -12.77
C THR A 8 1.37 4.79 -13.39
N TYR A 9 0.24 4.10 -13.42
CA TYR A 9 0.04 2.82 -14.09
C TYR A 9 -0.63 3.05 -15.45
N SER A 10 -0.14 2.38 -16.47
CA SER A 10 -0.75 2.33 -17.80
C SER A 10 -1.75 1.19 -17.91
N PHE A 11 -3.01 1.52 -18.21
CA PHE A 11 -4.07 0.56 -18.51
C PHE A 11 -4.76 0.88 -19.85
N PRO A 12 -5.26 -0.13 -20.57
CA PRO A 12 -6.09 0.12 -21.75
C PRO A 12 -7.44 0.72 -21.33
N CYS A 13 -7.92 1.72 -22.08
CA CYS A 13 -9.27 2.25 -21.92
C CYS A 13 -10.10 1.90 -23.17
N PRO A 14 -11.35 1.41 -23.02
CA PRO A 14 -12.19 1.11 -24.19
C PRO A 14 -12.54 2.34 -25.04
N LEU A 15 -12.55 3.53 -24.42
CA LEU A 15 -12.91 4.80 -25.07
C LEU A 15 -11.67 5.59 -25.54
N GLY A 16 -10.46 5.15 -25.22
CA GLY A 16 -9.22 5.79 -25.67
C GLY A 16 -8.02 4.86 -25.50
N ASN A 17 -7.05 4.90 -26.41
CA ASN A 17 -6.00 3.87 -26.51
C ASN A 17 -5.31 3.51 -25.18
N GLU A 18 -4.92 4.49 -24.37
CA GLU A 18 -4.19 4.26 -23.12
C GLU A 18 -4.58 5.31 -22.05
N ALA A 19 -4.69 4.85 -20.80
CA ALA A 19 -4.93 5.67 -19.63
C ALA A 19 -3.78 5.55 -18.64
N LYS A 20 -3.20 6.69 -18.24
CA LYS A 20 -2.25 6.78 -17.12
C LYS A 20 -3.03 7.05 -15.83
N VAL A 21 -2.89 6.16 -14.85
CA VAL A 21 -3.74 6.09 -13.67
C VAL A 21 -2.86 6.05 -12.42
N PRO A 22 -2.94 7.03 -11.51
CA PRO A 22 -2.24 6.98 -10.23
C PRO A 22 -2.89 5.94 -9.29
N LEU A 23 -2.18 5.51 -8.25
CA LEU A 23 -2.69 4.50 -7.31
C LEU A 23 -3.96 4.98 -6.58
N SER A 24 -4.06 6.28 -6.27
CA SER A 24 -5.22 6.96 -5.68
C SER A 24 -6.49 6.94 -6.56
N ALA A 25 -6.34 6.67 -7.86
CA ALA A 25 -7.47 6.48 -8.77
C ALA A 25 -7.99 5.03 -8.79
N PHE A 26 -7.32 4.11 -8.09
CA PHE A 26 -7.85 2.76 -7.91
C PHE A 26 -9.03 2.84 -6.95
N ARG A 27 -9.93 1.86 -7.05
CA ARG A 27 -11.17 1.80 -6.24
C ARG A 27 -11.26 0.49 -5.49
N LEU A 28 -10.97 -0.61 -6.17
CA LEU A 28 -10.96 -1.94 -5.61
C LEU A 28 -9.69 -2.66 -6.06
N LEU A 29 -9.06 -3.40 -5.15
CA LEU A 29 -7.95 -4.29 -5.45
C LEU A 29 -8.26 -5.67 -4.89
N GLU A 30 -8.28 -6.67 -5.76
CA GLU A 30 -8.60 -8.04 -5.39
C GLU A 30 -7.58 -9.00 -5.98
N ARG A 31 -6.96 -9.80 -5.12
CA ARG A 31 -6.05 -10.87 -5.55
C ARG A 31 -6.85 -11.98 -6.23
N LEU A 32 -6.50 -12.31 -7.46
CA LEU A 32 -7.12 -13.43 -8.18
C LEU A 32 -6.63 -14.77 -7.62
N PRO A 33 -7.50 -15.80 -7.60
CA PRO A 33 -7.09 -17.14 -7.22
C PRO A 33 -6.08 -17.69 -8.24
N GLY A 34 -5.03 -18.37 -7.77
CA GLY A 34 -4.01 -18.93 -8.66
C GLY A 34 -2.67 -19.14 -7.96
N ALA A 35 -1.60 -19.11 -8.76
CA ALA A 35 -0.23 -19.28 -8.28
C ALA A 35 0.11 -18.24 -7.21
N ALA A 36 0.86 -18.68 -6.20
CA ALA A 36 1.34 -17.77 -5.16
C ALA A 36 2.24 -16.67 -5.76
N HIS A 37 3.03 -17.00 -6.79
CA HIS A 37 3.91 -16.09 -7.51
C HIS A 37 3.97 -16.41 -9.02
N PRO A 38 3.82 -15.40 -9.91
CA PRO A 38 3.43 -14.03 -9.59
C PRO A 38 1.93 -13.95 -9.25
N ALA A 39 1.59 -13.36 -8.11
CA ALA A 39 0.21 -13.05 -7.78
C ALA A 39 -0.30 -11.95 -8.72
N VAL A 40 -1.51 -12.14 -9.26
CA VAL A 40 -2.18 -11.17 -10.12
C VAL A 40 -3.36 -10.58 -9.38
N TYR A 41 -3.52 -9.28 -9.51
CA TYR A 41 -4.60 -8.51 -8.92
C TYR A 41 -5.54 -8.01 -10.02
N ARG A 42 -6.83 -8.20 -9.79
CA ARG A 42 -7.87 -7.48 -10.50
C ARG A 42 -8.10 -6.17 -9.78
N ILE A 43 -7.98 -5.07 -10.52
CA ILE A 43 -8.21 -3.73 -10.01
C ILE A 43 -9.37 -3.09 -10.73
N LEU A 44 -10.18 -2.31 -10.01
CA LEU A 44 -11.11 -1.36 -10.61
C LEU A 44 -10.51 0.03 -10.48
N PHE A 45 -10.40 0.75 -11.59
CA PHE A 45 -9.82 2.08 -11.60
C PHE A 45 -10.76 3.12 -12.23
N SER A 46 -10.74 4.33 -11.66
CA SER A 46 -11.45 5.49 -12.17
C SER A 46 -10.68 6.09 -13.33
N CYS A 47 -11.16 5.87 -14.55
CA CYS A 47 -10.55 6.40 -15.75
C CYS A 47 -10.96 7.86 -16.00
N ARG A 48 -10.08 8.64 -16.65
CA ARG A 48 -10.37 10.01 -17.13
C ARG A 48 -11.55 10.11 -18.10
N CYS A 49 -11.99 9.00 -18.70
CA CYS A 49 -13.21 8.95 -19.52
C CYS A 49 -14.51 8.97 -18.70
N GLY A 50 -14.42 9.11 -17.38
CA GLY A 50 -15.57 9.23 -16.47
C GLY A 50 -16.20 7.89 -16.08
N HIS A 51 -15.57 6.76 -16.42
CA HIS A 51 -16.06 5.43 -16.10
C HIS A 51 -15.02 4.62 -15.35
N ASP A 52 -15.49 3.70 -14.52
CA ASP A 52 -14.63 2.72 -13.87
C ASP A 52 -14.37 1.54 -14.81
N HIS A 53 -13.12 1.10 -14.86
CA HIS A 53 -12.70 0.01 -15.73
C HIS A 53 -11.92 -1.06 -14.95
N PRO A 54 -12.06 -2.34 -15.32
CA PRO A 54 -11.21 -3.38 -14.79
C PRO A 54 -9.82 -3.32 -15.44
N GLY A 55 -8.80 -3.52 -14.61
CA GLY A 55 -7.41 -3.72 -15.02
C GLY A 55 -6.83 -4.97 -14.35
N LEU A 56 -5.76 -5.48 -14.92
CA LEU A 56 -4.93 -6.51 -14.30
C LEU A 56 -3.55 -5.92 -14.02
N VAL A 57 -3.03 -6.20 -12.84
CA VAL A 57 -1.71 -5.74 -12.41
C VAL A 57 -1.05 -6.85 -11.61
N SER A 58 0.25 -7.07 -11.80
CA SER A 58 0.98 -8.08 -11.03
C SER A 58 1.41 -7.51 -9.67
N HIS A 59 1.72 -8.39 -8.73
CA HIS A 59 2.39 -8.01 -7.48
C HIS A 59 3.69 -7.23 -7.75
N ASP A 60 4.45 -7.61 -8.76
CA ASP A 60 5.71 -6.93 -9.10
C ASP A 60 5.47 -5.51 -9.59
N GLU A 61 4.43 -5.29 -10.38
CA GLU A 61 4.03 -3.94 -10.81
C GLU A 61 3.48 -3.10 -9.65
N LEU A 62 2.76 -3.69 -8.69
CA LEU A 62 2.22 -2.96 -7.54
C LEU A 62 3.28 -2.58 -6.51
N ASP A 63 4.14 -3.52 -6.12
CA ASP A 63 4.96 -3.36 -4.91
C ASP A 63 6.42 -3.04 -5.23
N TRP A 64 6.95 -3.56 -6.34
CA TRP A 64 8.37 -3.45 -6.67
C TRP A 64 8.65 -2.39 -7.74
N ALA A 65 7.80 -2.25 -8.74
CA ALA A 65 8.00 -1.27 -9.81
C ALA A 65 8.06 0.19 -9.30
N PRO A 66 7.27 0.60 -8.28
CA PRO A 66 7.43 1.92 -7.67
C PRO A 66 8.77 2.17 -6.99
N LEU A 67 9.50 1.11 -6.63
CA LEU A 67 10.82 1.19 -6.03
C LEU A 67 11.95 1.15 -7.07
N GLY A 68 11.62 1.27 -8.35
CA GLY A 68 12.57 1.26 -9.46
C GLY A 68 12.69 -0.09 -10.19
N ALA A 69 12.04 -1.16 -9.70
CA ALA A 69 12.15 -2.47 -10.34
C ALA A 69 11.51 -2.47 -11.74
N GLY A 70 12.30 -2.81 -12.76
CA GLY A 70 11.78 -2.91 -14.13
C GLY A 70 11.56 -1.58 -14.85
N ALA A 71 12.03 -0.44 -14.29
CA ALA A 71 12.10 0.80 -15.04
C ALA A 71 13.08 0.65 -16.22
N GLN A 72 12.64 0.95 -17.44
CA GLN A 72 13.47 0.79 -18.65
C GLN A 72 14.10 2.11 -19.12
N THR A 73 13.88 3.20 -18.39
CA THR A 73 14.34 4.53 -18.77
C THR A 73 15.76 4.77 -18.29
N THR A 74 16.49 5.58 -19.06
CA THR A 74 17.79 6.13 -18.70
C THR A 74 17.68 7.62 -18.40
N PHE A 75 18.67 8.17 -17.71
CA PHE A 75 18.79 9.61 -17.51
C PHE A 75 20.21 10.08 -17.85
N ARG A 76 20.32 11.34 -18.26
CA ARG A 76 21.63 11.95 -18.52
C ARG A 76 22.25 12.41 -17.20
N ASN A 77 23.31 11.74 -16.76
CA ASN A 77 24.10 12.18 -15.63
C ASN A 77 24.96 13.39 -16.03
N LEU A 78 24.67 14.54 -15.45
CA LEU A 78 25.34 15.80 -15.78
C LEU A 78 26.79 15.86 -15.25
N MET A 79 27.13 15.05 -14.23
CA MET A 79 28.46 15.03 -13.64
C MET A 79 29.43 14.17 -14.45
N THR A 80 28.95 13.10 -15.07
CA THR A 80 29.76 12.17 -15.88
C THR A 80 29.57 12.36 -17.39
N SER A 81 28.52 13.09 -17.79
CA SER A 81 28.08 13.18 -19.20
C SER A 81 27.82 11.79 -19.81
N GLN A 82 27.24 10.88 -19.04
CA GLN A 82 26.85 9.54 -19.48
C GLN A 82 25.35 9.32 -19.26
N ASP A 83 24.80 8.34 -19.96
CA ASP A 83 23.41 7.93 -19.78
C ASP A 83 23.39 6.75 -18.81
N ASP A 84 22.85 6.97 -17.62
CA ASP A 84 22.82 6.00 -16.54
C ASP A 84 21.42 5.38 -16.40
N SER A 85 21.34 4.20 -15.77
CA SER A 85 20.10 3.47 -15.57
C SER A 85 19.26 4.09 -14.45
N LEU A 86 18.05 4.54 -14.77
CA LEU A 86 17.12 5.04 -13.75
C LEU A 86 16.72 3.95 -12.76
N ALA A 87 16.55 2.71 -13.25
CA ALA A 87 16.18 1.58 -12.39
C ALA A 87 17.23 1.32 -11.29
N SER A 88 18.52 1.38 -11.64
CA SER A 88 19.59 1.13 -10.66
C SER A 88 19.59 2.21 -9.58
N GLU A 89 19.54 3.48 -9.98
CA GLU A 89 19.53 4.60 -9.04
C GLU A 89 18.32 4.57 -8.10
N LEU A 90 17.12 4.35 -8.64
CA LEU A 90 15.90 4.27 -7.83
C LEU A 90 15.93 3.09 -6.86
N ALA A 91 16.40 1.92 -7.31
CA ALA A 91 16.50 0.74 -6.47
C ALA A 91 17.55 0.92 -5.37
N GLU A 92 18.69 1.54 -5.67
CA GLU A 92 19.74 1.86 -4.69
C GLU A 92 19.24 2.87 -3.66
N LEU A 93 18.55 3.92 -4.09
CA LEU A 93 17.92 4.91 -3.22
C LEU A 93 16.87 4.25 -2.32
N ALA A 94 15.98 3.43 -2.88
CA ALA A 94 14.96 2.72 -2.12
C ALA A 94 15.59 1.80 -1.07
N ALA A 95 16.62 1.04 -1.45
CA ALA A 95 17.34 0.16 -0.54
C ALA A 95 18.06 0.94 0.57
N ALA A 96 18.64 2.11 0.26
CA ALA A 96 19.27 2.97 1.26
C ALA A 96 18.25 3.49 2.29
N ARG A 97 17.07 3.95 1.84
CA ARG A 97 15.99 4.43 2.73
C ARG A 97 15.45 3.31 3.60
N ILE A 98 15.20 2.13 3.04
CA ILE A 98 14.75 0.95 3.80
C ILE A 98 15.77 0.57 4.87
N ARG A 99 17.08 0.58 4.56
CA ARG A 99 18.14 0.32 5.55
C ARG A 99 18.19 1.37 6.66
N ALA A 100 17.79 2.61 6.39
CA ALA A 100 17.64 3.66 7.39
C ALA A 100 16.36 3.52 8.24
N GLY A 101 15.53 2.51 7.99
CA GLY A 101 14.27 2.27 8.70
C GLY A 101 13.08 3.04 8.11
N GLU A 102 13.25 3.69 6.97
CA GLU A 102 12.19 4.37 6.25
C GLU A 102 11.47 3.41 5.30
N TRP A 103 10.16 3.29 5.45
CA TRP A 103 9.36 2.37 4.65
C TRP A 103 8.65 3.10 3.49
N PRO A 104 8.55 2.47 2.30
CA PRO A 104 7.89 3.08 1.15
C PRO A 104 6.46 3.52 1.45
N TRP A 105 5.67 2.68 2.12
CA TRP A 105 4.38 3.09 2.66
C TRP A 105 4.21 2.54 4.08
N SER A 106 3.53 3.33 4.90
CA SER A 106 3.26 3.00 6.29
C SER A 106 1.84 3.43 6.65
N PHE A 107 1.01 2.48 7.04
CA PHE A 107 -0.37 2.75 7.47
C PHE A 107 -0.61 2.24 8.89
N PHE A 108 -1.62 2.78 9.56
CA PHE A 108 -1.93 2.40 10.93
C PHE A 108 -2.64 1.05 10.98
N CYS A 109 -2.12 0.15 11.82
CA CYS A 109 -2.81 -1.09 12.16
C CYS A 109 -3.69 -0.84 13.39
N PHE A 110 -5.01 -0.92 13.23
CA PHE A 110 -5.95 -0.68 14.32
C PHE A 110 -5.76 -1.65 15.49
N LEU A 111 -5.62 -2.95 15.20
CA LEU A 111 -5.50 -3.99 16.23
C LEU A 111 -4.20 -3.86 17.04
N GLU A 112 -3.10 -3.50 16.39
CA GLU A 112 -1.80 -3.38 17.07
C GLU A 112 -1.52 -1.97 17.60
N GLY A 113 -2.38 -1.00 17.34
CA GLY A 113 -2.25 0.37 17.83
C GLY A 113 -1.01 1.11 17.33
N ARG A 114 -0.43 0.72 16.18
CA ARG A 114 0.79 1.34 15.64
C ARG A 114 0.86 1.33 14.10
N PRO A 115 1.63 2.26 13.49
CA PRO A 115 1.97 2.19 12.06
C PRO A 115 2.73 0.92 11.71
N ARG A 116 2.45 0.38 10.52
CA ARG A 116 3.13 -0.79 9.96
C ARG A 116 3.58 -0.52 8.52
N PRO A 117 4.74 -1.06 8.13
CA PRO A 117 5.13 -1.12 6.73
C PRO A 117 4.11 -1.95 5.95
N ILE A 118 3.60 -1.38 4.88
CA ILE A 118 2.56 -1.98 4.05
C ILE A 118 2.91 -1.70 2.60
N THR A 119 2.59 -2.63 1.70
CA THR A 119 2.75 -2.45 0.27
C THR A 119 1.38 -2.29 -0.42
N PRO A 120 1.30 -1.70 -1.62
CA PRO A 120 0.05 -1.51 -2.35
C PRO A 120 -0.79 -2.77 -2.53
N SER A 121 -0.15 -3.94 -2.65
CA SER A 121 -0.86 -5.23 -2.74
C SER A 121 -1.69 -5.61 -1.51
N SER A 122 -1.44 -4.97 -0.36
CA SER A 122 -2.25 -5.09 0.86
C SER A 122 -3.51 -4.22 0.86
N PHE A 123 -3.69 -3.34 -0.13
CA PHE A 123 -4.88 -2.51 -0.24
C PHE A 123 -6.08 -3.34 -0.70
N ALA A 124 -7.25 -3.05 -0.15
CA ALA A 124 -8.50 -3.68 -0.55
C ALA A 124 -9.40 -2.69 -1.30
N LEU A 125 -9.49 -1.46 -0.79
CA LEU A 125 -10.38 -0.42 -1.32
C LEU A 125 -9.77 0.96 -1.12
N ILE A 126 -9.96 1.84 -2.10
CA ILE A 126 -9.57 3.25 -2.04
C ILE A 126 -10.78 4.10 -2.41
N ALA A 127 -11.24 4.91 -1.47
CA ALA A 127 -12.34 5.83 -1.64
C ALA A 127 -11.84 7.28 -1.64
N PRO A 128 -12.14 8.08 -2.68
CA PRO A 128 -11.84 9.50 -2.67
C PRO A 128 -12.78 10.22 -1.69
N GLY A 129 -12.24 11.18 -0.93
CA GLY A 129 -12.99 12.12 -0.11
C GLY A 129 -12.61 13.57 -0.43
N ASP A 130 -13.14 14.51 0.36
CA ASP A 130 -12.85 15.94 0.20
C ASP A 130 -11.42 16.27 0.65
N GLY A 131 -10.46 16.10 -0.27
CA GLY A 131 -9.04 16.40 -0.05
C GLY A 131 -8.23 15.30 0.65
N THR A 132 -8.86 14.19 1.03
CA THR A 132 -8.20 13.00 1.60
C THR A 132 -8.73 11.72 0.96
N PHE A 133 -8.00 10.62 1.11
CA PHE A 133 -8.37 9.30 0.62
C PHE A 133 -8.59 8.35 1.79
N GLY A 134 -9.72 7.65 1.76
CA GLY A 134 -9.99 6.51 2.64
C GLY A 134 -9.42 5.24 2.03
N VAL A 135 -8.37 4.69 2.64
CA VAL A 135 -7.68 3.48 2.20
C VAL A 135 -7.96 2.36 3.19
N ALA A 136 -8.70 1.35 2.73
CA ALA A 136 -8.87 0.11 3.47
C ALA A 136 -7.68 -0.81 3.20
N VAL A 137 -6.95 -1.14 4.25
CA VAL A 137 -5.68 -1.87 4.16
C VAL A 137 -5.75 -3.12 5.01
N ARG A 138 -5.32 -4.25 4.44
CA ARG A 138 -5.10 -5.49 5.20
C ARG A 138 -3.68 -5.52 5.73
N CYS A 139 -3.53 -5.49 7.05
CA CYS A 139 -2.23 -5.58 7.70
C CYS A 139 -1.55 -6.93 7.38
N PRO A 140 -0.33 -6.97 6.82
CA PRO A 140 0.34 -8.23 6.50
C PRO A 140 0.74 -9.02 7.76
N ALA A 141 0.88 -8.37 8.92
CA ALA A 141 1.28 -9.02 10.17
C ALA A 141 0.13 -9.74 10.89
N CYS A 142 -1.03 -9.08 11.04
CA CYS A 142 -2.17 -9.63 11.79
C CYS A 142 -3.42 -9.90 10.94
N SER A 143 -3.35 -9.62 9.64
CA SER A 143 -4.44 -9.77 8.66
C SER A 143 -5.70 -8.93 8.95
N ALA A 144 -5.69 -8.06 9.96
CA ALA A 144 -6.79 -7.16 10.29
C ALA A 144 -6.93 -6.07 9.23
N VAL A 145 -8.16 -5.61 8.98
CA VAL A 145 -8.41 -4.50 8.07
C VAL A 145 -8.53 -3.20 8.85
N SER A 146 -7.76 -2.19 8.46
CA SER A 146 -7.90 -0.82 8.97
C SER A 146 -8.25 0.13 7.84
N VAL A 147 -9.08 1.13 8.15
CA VAL A 147 -9.40 2.22 7.22
C VAL A 147 -8.64 3.46 7.66
N ASN A 148 -7.76 3.92 6.77
CA ASN A 148 -6.86 5.04 7.00
C ASN A 148 -7.30 6.22 6.14
N LEU A 149 -7.28 7.42 6.70
CA LEU A 149 -7.50 8.68 6.01
C LEU A 149 -6.16 9.37 5.79
N VAL A 150 -5.78 9.51 4.53
CA VAL A 150 -4.43 9.93 4.11
C VAL A 150 -4.49 10.92 2.96
N THR A 151 -3.42 11.66 2.72
CA THR A 151 -3.25 12.52 1.55
C THR A 151 -3.10 11.70 0.27
N ARG A 152 -3.20 12.35 -0.88
CA ARG A 152 -2.98 11.70 -2.17
C ARG A 152 -1.54 11.22 -2.31
N GLU A 153 -0.60 12.08 -1.93
CA GLU A 153 0.83 11.85 -2.01
C GLU A 153 1.23 10.64 -1.16
N HIS A 154 0.58 10.46 0.00
CA HIS A 154 0.78 9.28 0.83
C HIS A 154 0.45 7.96 0.13
N VAL A 155 -0.51 7.97 -0.79
CA VAL A 155 -0.88 6.79 -1.58
C VAL A 155 0.03 6.66 -2.79
N ASP A 156 0.20 7.75 -3.55
CA ASP A 156 0.80 7.72 -4.89
C ASP A 156 2.33 7.70 -4.90
N ILE A 157 3.00 8.23 -3.85
CA ILE A 157 4.45 8.48 -3.87
C ILE A 157 5.15 7.59 -2.82
N PRO A 158 5.99 6.64 -3.24
CA PRO A 158 6.81 5.86 -2.32
C PRO A 158 7.65 6.78 -1.41
N PHE A 159 7.74 6.40 -0.15
CA PHE A 159 8.43 7.11 0.93
C PHE A 159 7.87 8.49 1.30
N TRP A 160 6.73 8.88 0.74
CA TRP A 160 5.96 10.03 1.23
C TRP A 160 4.97 9.55 2.30
N ASN A 161 5.38 9.60 3.56
CA ASN A 161 4.51 9.20 4.66
C ASN A 161 3.93 10.44 5.36
N ASP A 162 2.60 10.54 5.46
CA ASP A 162 1.96 11.62 6.20
C ASP A 162 2.43 11.60 7.65
N ALA A 163 2.70 12.78 8.21
CA ALA A 163 3.07 12.89 9.63
C ALA A 163 1.93 12.45 10.57
N ARG A 164 0.68 12.48 10.07
CA ARG A 164 -0.53 12.05 10.79
C ARG A 164 -1.46 11.33 9.84
N VAL A 165 -1.80 10.09 10.19
CA VAL A 165 -2.77 9.26 9.48
C VAL A 165 -4.05 9.20 10.31
N GLY A 166 -5.18 9.61 9.73
CA GLY A 166 -6.49 9.45 10.38
C GLY A 166 -6.91 7.98 10.34
N VAL A 167 -7.60 7.49 11.37
CA VAL A 167 -8.04 6.08 11.42
C VAL A 167 -9.50 6.04 11.78
N VAL A 168 -10.31 5.34 10.98
CA VAL A 168 -11.73 5.15 11.27
C VAL A 168 -11.86 3.99 12.26
N GLY A 169 -12.41 4.27 13.44
CA GLY A 169 -12.58 3.30 14.55
C GLY A 169 -13.67 2.25 14.33
N HIS A 170 -13.92 1.82 13.09
CA HIS A 170 -14.87 0.75 12.81
C HIS A 170 -14.17 -0.61 12.80
N VAL A 171 -14.51 -1.45 13.76
CA VAL A 171 -14.10 -2.86 13.76
C VAL A 171 -15.00 -3.62 12.80
N PHE A 172 -14.45 -4.13 11.70
CA PHE A 172 -15.20 -5.01 10.81
C PHE A 172 -15.57 -6.30 11.54
N HIS A 173 -16.74 -6.88 11.28
CA HIS A 173 -17.27 -8.03 12.03
C HIS A 173 -16.27 -9.21 12.12
N THR A 174 -15.56 -9.52 11.05
CA THR A 174 -14.50 -10.53 11.02
C THR A 174 -13.30 -10.19 11.88
N ASP A 175 -12.92 -8.91 11.96
CA ASP A 175 -11.85 -8.43 12.83
C ASP A 175 -12.29 -8.38 14.29
N ALA A 176 -13.59 -8.17 14.56
CA ALA A 176 -14.15 -8.24 15.91
C ALA A 176 -14.08 -9.65 16.48
N LEU A 177 -14.46 -10.66 15.68
CA LEU A 177 -14.34 -12.07 16.07
C LEU A 177 -12.87 -12.46 16.33
N ARG A 178 -11.96 -12.03 15.44
CA ARG A 178 -10.52 -12.27 15.63
C ARG A 178 -9.99 -11.56 16.87
N ALA A 179 -10.38 -10.32 17.12
CA ALA A 179 -9.98 -9.58 18.31
C ALA A 179 -10.48 -10.26 19.60
N ILE A 180 -11.69 -10.83 19.59
CA ILE A 180 -12.21 -11.63 20.70
C ILE A 180 -11.39 -12.91 20.91
N ASP A 181 -11.01 -13.61 19.85
CA ASP A 181 -10.18 -14.82 19.96
C ASP A 181 -8.76 -14.51 20.43
N VAL A 182 -8.16 -13.43 19.94
CA VAL A 182 -6.86 -12.92 20.43
C VAL A 182 -6.96 -12.53 21.91
N PHE A 183 -8.02 -11.83 22.30
CA PHE A 183 -8.26 -11.46 23.70
C PHE A 183 -8.47 -12.69 24.60
N ARG A 184 -9.20 -13.71 24.14
CA ARG A 184 -9.35 -14.99 24.85
C ARG A 184 -8.02 -15.71 25.02
N ALA A 185 -7.18 -15.70 23.99
CA ALA A 185 -5.84 -16.26 24.06
C ALA A 185 -4.93 -15.48 25.03
N GLU A 186 -5.03 -14.15 25.04
CA GLU A 186 -4.29 -13.29 25.96
C GLU A 186 -4.74 -13.52 27.42
N LEU A 187 -6.04 -13.62 27.68
CA LEU A 187 -6.62 -13.96 29.00
C LEU A 187 -6.10 -15.28 29.57
N LEU A 188 -5.72 -16.22 28.71
CA LEU A 188 -5.18 -17.53 29.10
C LEU A 188 -3.64 -17.56 29.13
N SER A 189 -2.99 -16.41 28.93
CA SER A 189 -1.53 -16.30 28.87
C SER A 189 -0.95 -15.73 30.17
N ALA A 190 0.27 -16.14 30.51
CA ALA A 190 1.03 -15.60 31.64
C ALA A 190 1.24 -14.08 31.58
N ARG A 191 1.17 -13.49 30.38
CA ARG A 191 1.29 -12.03 30.16
C ARG A 191 0.08 -11.26 30.70
N PHE A 192 -1.11 -11.88 30.74
CA PHE A 192 -2.28 -11.29 31.38
C PHE A 192 -2.15 -11.33 32.91
N ASP A 193 -1.62 -12.42 33.46
CA ASP A 193 -1.35 -12.55 34.90
C ASP A 193 -0.34 -11.49 35.39
N GLU A 194 0.71 -11.20 34.60
CA GLU A 194 1.66 -10.12 34.88
C GLU A 194 1.00 -8.74 34.88
N ARG A 195 0.14 -8.42 33.91
CA ARG A 195 -0.57 -7.11 33.87
C ARG A 195 -1.60 -6.96 34.99
N ARG A 196 -2.14 -8.05 35.54
CA ARG A 196 -3.06 -8.02 36.68
C ARG A 196 -2.36 -7.57 37.96
N LEU A 197 -1.11 -8.00 38.16
CA LEU A 197 -0.29 -7.63 39.32
C LEU A 197 0.05 -6.12 39.36
N ASP A 198 0.14 -5.47 38.19
CA ASP A 198 0.39 -4.03 38.09
C ASP A 198 -0.85 -3.17 38.34
N LEU A 199 -2.06 -3.72 38.23
CA LEU A 199 -3.33 -3.01 38.48
C LEU A 199 -3.80 -3.09 39.95
N GLU A 200 -3.20 -3.97 40.76
CA GLU A 200 -3.49 -4.13 42.20
C GLU A 200 -2.50 -3.32 43.09
N ARG A 201 -1.67 -2.45 42.50
CA ARG A 201 -0.83 -1.44 43.20
C ARG A 201 -1.42 -0.04 43.08
#